data_AF-A0A1Q5E786-F1
#
_entry.id   AF-A0A1Q5E786-F1
#
_cell.length_a   1.000
_cell.length_b   1.000
_cell.length_c   1.000
_cell.angle_alpha   90.00
_cell.angle_beta   90.00
_cell.angle_gamma   90.00
#
_symmetry.space_group_name_H-M   'P 1'
#
loop_
_entity.id
_entity.type
_entity.pdbx_description
1 polymer ?
#
loop_
_entity_poly.entity_id
_entity_poly.type
_entity_poly.pdbx_seq_one_letter_code
_entity_poly.pdbx_strand_id
1 'polypeptide(L)'
;MTALIRYQADLLVRSQRWLAPVLLYLAFLAVGIRSGQPVLDSLGYTAAGMLPVTAWFVRVCVTQEPPAARAVVAAAAGGQPKAHLAALLTALGGAALLGEAATAVVLAISDPVSTDHAVRVPLAPAGAAGVVATACCVLLGAAAGALCGRPLLHGRGWSIAATALVALLALVSTGSPAKYAVTGLVTGSLTGTVHVPLLPLLGAAAVTAAAFALVCRLTSVRG
;
A
#
# COMPACT_ATOMS: atom_id res chain seq x y z
N MET A 1 -1.98 11.52 -19.48
CA MET A 1 -1.79 10.60 -18.33
C MET A 1 -2.87 9.54 -18.26
N THR A 2 -4.15 9.89 -18.31
CA THR A 2 -5.27 8.93 -18.24
C THR A 2 -5.17 7.78 -19.25
N ALA A 3 -4.78 8.07 -20.51
CA ALA A 3 -4.56 7.04 -21.52
C ALA A 3 -3.45 6.04 -21.16
N LEU A 4 -2.34 6.51 -20.58
CA LEU A 4 -1.24 5.66 -20.12
C LEU A 4 -1.64 4.81 -18.91
N ILE A 5 -2.42 5.37 -17.99
CA ILE A 5 -2.94 4.61 -16.84
C ILE A 5 -3.88 3.51 -17.33
N ARG A 6 -4.80 3.81 -18.27
CA ARG A 6 -5.69 2.80 -18.87
C ARG A 6 -4.91 1.69 -19.56
N TYR A 7 -3.86 2.06 -20.31
CA TYR A 7 -2.98 1.11 -20.97
C TYR A 7 -2.25 0.19 -19.97
N GLN A 8 -1.65 0.77 -18.92
CA GLN A 8 -0.96 -0.01 -17.88
C GLN A 8 -1.94 -0.87 -17.08
N ALA A 9 -3.16 -0.39 -16.83
CA ALA A 9 -4.21 -1.17 -16.17
C ALA A 9 -4.65 -2.37 -17.01
N ASP A 10 -4.85 -2.18 -18.32
CA ASP A 10 -5.21 -3.26 -19.24
C ASP A 10 -4.09 -4.31 -19.33
N LEU A 11 -2.83 -3.87 -19.41
CA LEU A 11 -1.67 -4.77 -19.32
C LEU A 11 -1.66 -5.57 -18.02
N LEU A 12 -1.90 -4.90 -16.89
CA LEU A 12 -1.91 -5.53 -15.59
C LEU A 12 -3.00 -6.61 -15.53
N VAL A 13 -4.23 -6.28 -15.92
CA VAL A 13 -5.36 -7.23 -15.92
C VAL A 13 -5.07 -8.43 -16.83
N ARG A 14 -4.53 -8.20 -18.03
CA ARG A 14 -4.22 -9.26 -18.99
C ARG A 14 -3.05 -10.14 -18.59
N SER A 15 -2.07 -9.60 -17.86
CA SER A 15 -0.88 -10.37 -17.50
C SER A 15 -1.13 -11.43 -16.43
N GLN A 16 -2.24 -11.33 -15.68
CA GLN A 16 -2.59 -12.20 -14.54
C GLN A 16 -1.52 -12.22 -13.42
N ARG A 17 -0.46 -11.41 -13.51
CA ARG A 17 0.62 -11.36 -12.52
C ARG A 17 0.19 -10.73 -11.20
N TRP A 18 -0.95 -10.02 -11.20
CA TRP A 18 -1.62 -9.49 -10.02
C TRP A 18 -2.27 -10.59 -9.16
N LEU A 19 -2.52 -11.77 -9.73
CA LEU A 19 -3.24 -12.84 -9.07
C LEU A 19 -2.44 -13.43 -7.91
N ALA A 20 -1.11 -13.58 -8.07
CA ALA A 20 -0.24 -14.07 -7.01
C ALA A 20 -0.24 -13.20 -5.73
N PRO A 21 0.01 -11.86 -5.78
CA PRO A 21 -0.05 -11.03 -4.57
C PRO A 21 -1.46 -10.94 -3.98
N VAL A 22 -2.51 -10.96 -4.81
CA VAL A 22 -3.91 -10.94 -4.32
C VAL A 22 -4.26 -12.25 -3.61
N LEU A 23 -3.95 -13.40 -4.19
CA LEU A 23 -4.20 -14.70 -3.54
C LEU A 23 -3.44 -14.84 -2.22
N LEU A 24 -2.18 -14.39 -2.18
CA LEU A 24 -1.39 -14.42 -0.95
C LEU A 24 -2.02 -13.54 0.13
N TYR A 25 -2.52 -12.36 -0.26
CA TYR A 25 -3.23 -11.48 0.67
C TYR A 25 -4.54 -12.10 1.17
N LEU A 26 -5.33 -12.70 0.29
CA LEU A 26 -6.56 -13.38 0.67
C LEU A 26 -6.29 -14.55 1.61
N ALA A 27 -5.25 -15.34 1.36
CA ALA A 27 -4.82 -16.41 2.26
C ALA A 27 -4.40 -15.86 3.63
N PHE A 28 -3.66 -14.75 3.66
CA PHE A 28 -3.28 -14.06 4.90
C PHE A 28 -4.52 -13.60 5.69
N LEU A 29 -5.49 -12.96 5.03
CA LEU A 29 -6.75 -12.54 5.65
C LEU A 29 -7.55 -13.74 6.18
N ALA A 30 -7.64 -14.82 5.40
CA ALA A 30 -8.37 -16.03 5.79
C ALA A 30 -7.78 -16.72 7.04
N VAL A 31 -6.46 -16.60 7.26
CA VAL A 31 -5.79 -17.13 8.45
C VAL A 31 -6.00 -16.24 9.67
N GLY A 32 -5.92 -14.92 9.49
CA GLY A 32 -5.90 -13.96 10.60
C GLY A 32 -7.25 -13.42 11.04
N ILE A 33 -8.27 -13.45 10.18
CA ILE A 33 -9.58 -12.85 10.47
C ILE A 33 -10.62 -13.95 10.65
N ARG A 34 -11.32 -13.89 11.78
CA ARG A 34 -12.46 -14.76 12.10
C ARG A 34 -13.70 -13.90 12.36
N SER A 35 -14.88 -14.46 12.07
CA SER A 35 -16.16 -13.81 12.38
C SER A 35 -16.29 -13.56 13.88
N GLY A 36 -16.76 -12.36 14.25
CA GLY A 36 -16.95 -11.96 15.65
C GLY A 36 -15.68 -11.49 16.38
N GLN A 37 -14.56 -11.30 15.66
CA GLN A 37 -13.39 -10.63 16.22
C GLN A 37 -13.65 -9.12 16.36
N PRO A 38 -13.00 -8.44 17.32
CA PRO A 38 -13.04 -6.99 17.44
C PRO A 38 -12.65 -6.29 16.14
N VAL A 39 -13.46 -5.32 15.72
CA VAL A 39 -13.31 -4.65 14.42
C VAL A 39 -11.99 -3.88 14.30
N LEU A 40 -11.52 -3.24 15.39
CA LEU A 40 -10.25 -2.50 15.36
C LEU A 40 -9.04 -3.41 15.14
N ASP A 41 -8.98 -4.55 15.82
CA ASP A 41 -7.85 -5.49 15.70
C ASP A 41 -7.82 -6.13 14.30
N SER A 42 -8.99 -6.49 13.79
CA SER A 42 -9.15 -7.05 12.44
C SER A 42 -8.74 -6.04 11.36
N LEU A 43 -9.11 -4.76 11.53
CA LEU A 43 -8.69 -3.68 10.64
C LEU A 43 -7.18 -3.43 10.70
N GLY A 44 -6.58 -3.46 11.89
CA GLY A 44 -5.13 -3.36 12.07
C GLY A 44 -4.37 -4.46 11.34
N TYR A 45 -4.83 -5.71 11.47
CA TYR A 45 -4.25 -6.86 10.78
C TYR A 45 -4.37 -6.73 9.25
N THR A 46 -5.55 -6.31 8.77
CA THR A 46 -5.84 -6.11 7.34
C THR A 46 -4.93 -5.05 6.72
N ALA A 47 -4.74 -3.92 7.41
CA ALA A 47 -3.86 -2.84 6.96
C ALA A 47 -2.38 -3.28 6.96
N ALA A 48 -1.93 -4.02 7.96
CA ALA A 48 -0.54 -4.50 8.04
C ALA A 48 -0.17 -5.38 6.84
N GLY A 49 -1.08 -6.27 6.41
CA GLY A 49 -0.86 -7.12 5.24
C GLY A 49 -0.76 -6.37 3.91
N MET A 50 -1.30 -5.15 3.82
CA MET A 50 -1.27 -4.34 2.59
C MET A 50 0.12 -3.81 2.22
N LEU A 51 1.00 -3.62 3.20
CA LEU A 51 2.35 -3.11 2.99
C LEU A 51 3.17 -3.97 2.00
N PRO A 52 3.38 -5.28 2.27
CA PRO A 52 4.12 -6.15 1.35
C PRO A 52 3.39 -6.40 0.03
N VAL A 53 2.06 -6.46 0.06
CA VAL A 53 1.23 -6.68 -1.13
C VAL A 53 1.35 -5.50 -2.09
N THR A 54 1.28 -4.27 -1.58
CA THR A 54 1.43 -3.06 -2.39
C THR A 54 2.83 -2.95 -3.00
N ALA A 55 3.86 -3.26 -2.22
CA ALA A 55 5.24 -3.28 -2.72
C ALA A 55 5.41 -4.29 -3.87
N TRP A 56 4.81 -5.48 -3.75
CA TRP A 56 4.77 -6.47 -4.83
C TRP A 56 4.01 -5.93 -6.04
N PHE A 57 2.84 -5.32 -5.83
CA PHE A 57 1.99 -4.77 -6.90
C PHE A 57 2.74 -3.72 -7.73
N VAL A 58 3.47 -2.81 -7.07
CA VAL A 58 4.34 -1.83 -7.72
C VAL A 58 5.40 -2.51 -8.57
N ARG A 59 6.05 -3.54 -8.03
CA ARG A 59 7.07 -4.30 -8.78
C ARG A 59 6.48 -4.98 -10.02
N VAL A 60 5.30 -5.58 -9.88
CA VAL A 60 4.58 -6.21 -10.99
C VAL A 60 4.33 -5.17 -12.08
N CYS A 61 3.76 -4.01 -11.74
CA CYS A 61 3.46 -2.93 -12.70
C CYS A 61 4.71 -2.39 -13.40
N VAL A 62 5.79 -2.14 -12.67
CA VAL A 62 7.05 -1.61 -13.22
C VAL A 62 7.78 -2.61 -14.13
N THR A 63 7.46 -3.90 -14.02
CA THR A 63 8.10 -4.99 -14.79
C THR A 63 7.15 -5.72 -15.75
N GLN A 64 5.97 -5.15 -16.00
CA GLN A 64 4.99 -5.72 -16.96
C GLN A 64 5.57 -5.78 -18.37
N GLU A 65 6.24 -4.71 -18.79
CA GLU A 65 6.65 -4.52 -20.17
C GLU A 65 8.11 -4.95 -20.42
N PRO A 66 8.38 -5.62 -21.55
CA PRO A 66 9.74 -5.88 -21.98
C PRO A 66 10.48 -4.58 -22.34
N PRO A 67 11.82 -4.54 -22.25
CA PRO A 67 12.61 -3.33 -22.46
C PRO A 67 12.31 -2.59 -23.77
N ALA A 68 12.12 -3.33 -24.87
CA ALA A 68 11.81 -2.76 -26.18
C ALA A 68 10.45 -2.04 -26.22
N ALA A 69 9.40 -2.65 -25.65
CA ALA A 69 8.08 -2.02 -25.58
C ALA A 69 8.09 -0.75 -24.72
N ARG A 70 8.86 -0.74 -23.62
CA ARG A 70 8.99 0.46 -22.78
C ARG A 70 9.64 1.62 -23.52
N ALA A 71 10.61 1.38 -24.40
CA ALA A 71 11.22 2.43 -25.20
C ALA A 71 10.21 3.06 -26.17
N VAL A 72 9.35 2.24 -26.79
CA VAL A 72 8.27 2.73 -27.67
C VAL A 72 7.24 3.54 -26.89
N VAL A 73 6.80 3.05 -25.72
CA VAL A 73 5.86 3.77 -24.86
C VAL A 73 6.48 5.07 -24.34
N ALA A 74 7.76 5.07 -23.97
CA ALA A 74 8.48 6.27 -23.57
C ALA A 74 8.56 7.30 -24.70
N ALA A 75 8.84 6.86 -25.93
CA ALA A 75 8.85 7.73 -27.11
C ALA A 75 7.45 8.32 -27.38
N ALA A 76 6.40 7.49 -27.35
CA ALA A 76 5.02 7.93 -27.58
C ALA A 76 4.46 8.83 -26.45
N ALA A 77 4.88 8.62 -25.19
CA ALA A 77 4.44 9.38 -24.03
C ALA A 77 5.16 10.73 -23.86
N GLY A 78 6.21 11.00 -24.66
CA GLY A 78 7.06 12.17 -24.49
C GLY A 78 7.99 12.06 -23.28
N GLY A 79 8.49 10.87 -22.98
CA GLY A 79 9.56 10.61 -22.01
C GLY A 79 9.38 9.35 -21.15
N GLN A 80 10.50 8.74 -20.80
CA GLN A 80 10.59 7.62 -19.86
C GLN A 80 9.99 7.87 -18.46
N PRO A 81 10.15 9.06 -17.82
CA PRO A 81 9.57 9.30 -16.49
C PRO A 81 8.03 9.30 -16.50
N LYS A 82 7.40 9.76 -17.59
CA LYS A 82 5.93 9.77 -17.72
C LYS A 82 5.35 8.35 -17.82
N ALA A 83 6.00 7.48 -18.59
CA ALA A 83 5.61 6.08 -18.69
C ALA A 83 5.79 5.34 -17.34
N HIS A 84 6.90 5.60 -16.65
CA HIS A 84 7.17 5.01 -15.35
C HIS A 84 6.19 5.48 -14.26
N LEU A 85 5.89 6.78 -14.21
CA LEU A 85 4.91 7.34 -13.30
C LEU A 85 3.52 6.73 -13.52
N ALA A 86 3.11 6.52 -14.77
CA ALA A 86 1.83 5.87 -15.08
C ALA A 86 1.75 4.44 -14.51
N ALA A 87 2.83 3.66 -14.58
CA ALA A 87 2.89 2.33 -13.99
C ALA A 87 2.78 2.37 -12.45
N LEU A 88 3.45 3.35 -11.80
CA LEU A 88 3.38 3.54 -10.34
C LEU A 88 1.96 3.94 -9.89
N LEU A 89 1.32 4.87 -10.60
CA LEU A 89 -0.05 5.30 -10.31
C LEU A 89 -1.06 4.16 -10.51
N THR A 90 -0.86 3.33 -11.54
CA THR A 90 -1.70 2.15 -11.78
C THR A 90 -1.57 1.14 -10.64
N ALA A 91 -0.35 0.89 -10.15
CA ALA A 91 -0.12 0.02 -9.02
C ALA A 91 -0.77 0.54 -7.74
N LEU A 92 -0.60 1.85 -7.46
CA LEU A 92 -1.16 2.51 -6.30
C LEU A 92 -2.70 2.44 -6.31
N GLY A 93 -3.32 2.74 -7.46
CA GLY A 93 -4.77 2.65 -7.62
C GLY A 93 -5.29 1.23 -7.43
N GLY A 94 -4.63 0.23 -8.01
CA GLY A 94 -5.02 -1.18 -7.83
C GLY A 94 -4.90 -1.66 -6.38
N ALA A 95 -3.82 -1.29 -5.69
CA ALA A 95 -3.62 -1.63 -4.28
C ALA A 95 -4.60 -0.90 -3.35
N ALA A 96 -4.91 0.37 -3.63
CA ALA A 96 -5.91 1.13 -2.88
C ALA A 96 -7.30 0.48 -2.99
N LEU A 97 -7.74 0.12 -4.21
CA LEU A 97 -9.01 -0.57 -4.42
C LEU A 97 -9.07 -1.92 -3.68
N LEU A 98 -7.99 -2.70 -3.73
CA LEU A 98 -7.89 -3.97 -3.01
C LEU A 98 -7.99 -3.75 -1.49
N GLY A 99 -7.30 -2.73 -0.97
CA GLY A 99 -7.30 -2.38 0.45
C GLY A 99 -8.67 -1.90 0.93
N GLU A 100 -9.34 -1.05 0.16
CA GLU A 100 -10.70 -0.58 0.47
C GLU A 100 -11.71 -1.73 0.45
N ALA A 101 -11.63 -2.63 -0.54
CA ALA A 101 -12.48 -3.81 -0.60
C ALA A 101 -12.26 -4.73 0.61
N ALA A 102 -11.02 -4.95 1.02
CA ALA A 102 -10.70 -5.76 2.20
C ALA A 102 -11.21 -5.11 3.50
N THR A 103 -11.02 -3.80 3.67
CA THR A 103 -11.58 -3.03 4.79
C THR A 103 -13.10 -3.16 4.85
N ALA A 104 -13.80 -3.07 3.72
CA ALA A 104 -15.25 -3.21 3.66
C ALA A 104 -15.73 -4.62 4.06
N VAL A 105 -15.01 -5.66 3.60
CA VAL A 105 -15.30 -7.06 3.98
C VAL A 105 -15.09 -7.27 5.48
N VAL A 106 -14.01 -6.73 6.05
CA VAL A 106 -13.72 -6.82 7.49
C VAL A 106 -14.80 -6.11 8.32
N LEU A 107 -15.21 -4.91 7.92
CA LEU A 107 -16.29 -4.17 8.58
C LEU A 107 -17.63 -4.93 8.56
N ALA A 108 -17.88 -5.76 7.53
CA ALA A 108 -19.10 -6.54 7.42
C ALA A 108 -19.09 -7.83 8.26
N ILE A 109 -17.91 -8.38 8.59
CA ILE A 109 -17.76 -9.68 9.25
C ILE A 109 -17.36 -9.54 10.74
N SER A 110 -16.73 -8.43 11.12
CA SER A 110 -16.28 -8.16 12.48
C SER A 110 -17.38 -7.56 13.36
N ASP A 111 -17.30 -7.82 14.67
CA ASP A 111 -18.25 -7.26 15.63
C ASP A 111 -17.88 -5.82 16.01
N PRO A 112 -18.87 -4.92 16.17
CA PRO A 112 -18.67 -3.52 16.55
C PRO A 112 -18.40 -3.38 18.06
N VAL A 113 -17.47 -4.18 18.57
CA VAL A 113 -17.08 -4.23 19.98
C VAL A 113 -15.61 -3.88 20.13
N SER A 114 -15.28 -3.25 21.25
CA SER A 114 -13.89 -3.02 21.66
C SER A 114 -13.18 -4.36 21.92
N THR A 115 -11.85 -4.37 21.95
CA THR A 115 -11.02 -5.56 22.21
C THR A 115 -11.43 -6.26 23.51
N ASP A 116 -11.74 -5.49 24.56
CA ASP A 116 -12.22 -6.02 25.85
C ASP A 116 -13.72 -6.39 25.86
N HIS A 117 -14.42 -6.28 24.72
CA HIS A 117 -15.86 -6.51 24.56
C HIS A 117 -16.77 -5.66 25.47
N ALA A 118 -16.21 -4.69 26.19
CA ALA A 118 -16.91 -3.90 27.18
C ALA A 118 -17.70 -2.72 26.60
N VAL A 119 -17.31 -2.23 25.41
CA VAL A 119 -17.87 -1.02 24.81
C VAL A 119 -18.22 -1.26 23.34
N ARG A 120 -19.41 -0.85 22.92
CA ARG A 120 -19.79 -0.79 21.51
C ARG A 120 -19.04 0.33 20.81
N VAL A 121 -18.33 -0.01 19.75
CA VAL A 121 -17.61 0.95 18.92
C VAL A 121 -18.52 1.38 17.77
N PRO A 122 -18.71 2.69 17.55
CA PRO A 122 -19.45 3.16 16.38
C PRO A 122 -18.73 2.77 15.08
N LEU A 123 -19.45 2.10 14.18
CA LEU A 123 -18.89 1.53 12.93
C LEU A 123 -18.36 2.60 11.96
N ALA A 124 -19.03 3.75 11.88
CA ALA A 124 -18.62 4.85 10.98
C ALA A 124 -17.19 5.38 11.28
N PRO A 125 -16.85 5.78 12.52
CA PRO A 125 -15.49 6.20 12.84
C PRO A 125 -14.48 5.05 12.82
N ALA A 126 -14.86 3.82 13.16
CA ALA A 126 -13.98 2.65 13.03
C ALA A 126 -13.62 2.38 11.57
N GLY A 127 -14.59 2.47 10.66
CA GLY A 127 -14.36 2.35 9.23
C GLY A 127 -13.47 3.48 8.69
N ALA A 128 -13.70 4.72 9.10
CA ALA A 128 -12.84 5.84 8.72
C ALA A 128 -11.38 5.64 9.19
N ALA A 129 -11.20 5.18 10.43
CA ALA A 129 -9.88 4.83 10.96
C ALA A 129 -9.20 3.70 10.17
N GLY A 130 -9.94 2.65 9.84
CA GLY A 130 -9.47 1.54 9.00
C GLY A 130 -9.05 2.00 7.61
N VAL A 131 -9.86 2.82 6.94
CA VAL A 131 -9.53 3.38 5.62
C VAL A 131 -8.25 4.21 5.67
N VAL A 132 -8.09 5.07 6.68
CA VAL A 132 -6.87 5.88 6.85
C VAL A 132 -5.65 5.00 7.12
N ALA A 133 -5.79 3.97 7.96
CA ALA A 133 -4.71 3.02 8.24
C ALA A 133 -4.28 2.26 6.98
N THR A 134 -5.24 1.71 6.23
CA THR A 134 -4.98 1.02 4.96
C THR A 134 -4.34 1.96 3.94
N ALA A 135 -4.83 3.20 3.81
CA ALA A 135 -4.25 4.20 2.92
C ALA A 135 -2.78 4.50 3.27
N CYS A 136 -2.44 4.66 4.55
CA CYS A 136 -1.07 4.81 5.01
C CYS A 136 -0.20 3.60 4.63
N CYS A 137 -0.68 2.38 4.86
CA CYS A 137 0.04 1.16 4.51
C CYS A 137 0.26 1.00 3.00
N VAL A 138 -0.74 1.36 2.18
CA VAL A 138 -0.64 1.37 0.72
C VAL A 138 0.38 2.41 0.24
N LEU A 139 0.34 3.63 0.77
CA LEU A 139 1.30 4.69 0.40
C LEU A 139 2.74 4.29 0.74
N LEU A 140 2.96 3.76 1.95
CA LEU A 140 4.28 3.32 2.41
C LEU A 140 4.77 2.09 1.62
N GLY A 141 3.88 1.12 1.36
CA GLY A 141 4.20 -0.04 0.52
C GLY A 141 4.53 0.36 -0.92
N ALA A 142 3.85 1.37 -1.46
CA ALA A 142 4.15 1.90 -2.77
C ALA A 142 5.51 2.60 -2.83
N ALA A 143 5.84 3.40 -1.81
CA ALA A 143 7.16 4.02 -1.69
C ALA A 143 8.27 2.96 -1.58
N ALA A 144 8.07 1.95 -0.74
CA ALA A 144 9.01 0.85 -0.57
C ALA A 144 9.17 0.04 -1.87
N GLY A 145 8.08 -0.28 -2.57
CA GLY A 145 8.12 -0.97 -3.87
C GLY A 145 8.81 -0.16 -4.97
N ALA A 146 8.64 1.16 -4.97
CA ALA A 146 9.30 2.05 -5.92
C ALA A 146 10.82 2.15 -5.65
N LEU A 147 11.22 2.29 -4.39
CA LEU A 147 12.63 2.42 -3.97
C LEU A 147 13.39 1.08 -4.08
N CYS A 148 12.75 -0.05 -3.75
CA CYS A 148 13.35 -1.38 -3.88
C CYS A 148 13.30 -1.93 -5.32
N GLY A 149 12.83 -1.12 -6.28
CA GLY A 149 12.81 -1.44 -7.69
C GLY A 149 14.19 -1.49 -8.36
N ARG A 150 14.18 -1.76 -9.67
CA ARG A 150 15.35 -2.08 -10.49
C ARG A 150 16.46 -1.00 -10.66
N PRO A 151 16.37 0.27 -10.20
CA PRO A 151 17.56 1.14 -10.21
C PRO A 151 18.51 0.89 -9.03
N LEU A 152 18.11 0.19 -7.97
CA LEU A 152 18.88 0.09 -6.71
C LEU A 152 19.24 -1.34 -6.29
N LEU A 153 18.41 -2.35 -6.56
CA LEU A 153 18.68 -3.73 -6.13
C LEU A 153 18.54 -4.71 -7.30
N HIS A 154 19.69 -5.25 -7.75
CA HIS A 154 19.75 -6.28 -8.80
C HIS A 154 19.37 -7.70 -8.30
N GLY A 155 19.14 -7.89 -7.00
CA GLY A 155 18.84 -9.20 -6.39
C GLY A 155 17.37 -9.40 -5.98
N ARG A 156 16.72 -10.46 -6.49
CA ARG A 156 15.33 -10.85 -6.16
C ARG A 156 15.09 -11.09 -4.66
N GLY A 157 16.08 -11.58 -3.91
CA GLY A 157 15.97 -11.87 -2.48
C GLY A 157 16.26 -10.69 -1.54
N TRP A 158 17.19 -9.81 -1.92
CA TRP A 158 17.56 -8.64 -1.12
C TRP A 158 16.49 -7.55 -1.09
N SER A 159 15.67 -7.47 -2.13
CA SER A 159 14.51 -6.57 -2.17
C SER A 159 13.50 -6.90 -1.07
N ILE A 160 13.29 -8.18 -0.76
CA ILE A 160 12.31 -8.62 0.25
C ILE A 160 12.83 -8.28 1.65
N ALA A 161 14.11 -8.55 1.91
CA ALA A 161 14.78 -8.19 3.16
C ALA A 161 14.84 -6.67 3.35
N ALA A 162 15.10 -5.89 2.29
CA ALA A 162 15.11 -4.44 2.35
C ALA A 162 13.71 -3.84 2.56
N THR A 163 12.66 -4.34 1.89
CA THR A 163 11.28 -3.95 2.19
C THR A 163 10.87 -4.33 3.61
N ALA A 164 11.24 -5.51 4.07
CA ALA A 164 10.96 -5.96 5.43
C ALA A 164 11.70 -5.09 6.45
N LEU A 165 12.95 -4.73 6.19
CA LEU A 165 13.79 -3.89 7.05
C LEU A 165 13.34 -2.42 7.03
N VAL A 166 12.93 -1.88 5.87
CA VAL A 166 12.35 -0.53 5.79
C VAL A 166 10.97 -0.48 6.44
N ALA A 167 10.15 -1.52 6.28
CA ALA A 167 8.88 -1.64 7.00
C ALA A 167 9.11 -1.78 8.51
N LEU A 168 10.08 -2.58 8.94
CA LEU A 168 10.47 -2.70 10.36
C LEU A 168 11.00 -1.38 10.90
N LEU A 169 11.90 -0.69 10.18
CA LEU A 169 12.47 0.59 10.60
C LEU A 169 11.41 1.69 10.61
N ALA A 170 10.46 1.67 9.68
CA ALA A 170 9.33 2.59 9.67
C ALA A 170 8.36 2.31 10.84
N LEU A 171 8.23 1.06 11.30
CA LEU A 171 7.46 0.71 12.50
C LEU A 171 8.19 1.01 13.81
N VAL A 172 9.52 0.80 13.86
CA VAL A 172 10.29 0.75 15.11
C VAL A 172 10.94 2.11 15.43
N SER A 173 11.30 2.91 14.44
CA SER A 173 12.00 4.20 14.67
C SER A 173 11.14 5.20 15.45
N THR A 174 11.68 5.64 16.58
CA THR A 174 11.17 6.76 17.39
C THR A 174 11.17 8.03 16.54
N GLY A 175 9.98 8.53 16.19
CA GLY A 175 9.79 9.69 15.31
C GLY A 175 9.00 9.40 14.03
N SER A 176 8.73 8.13 13.71
CA SER A 176 8.04 7.75 12.48
C SER A 176 6.53 8.10 12.50
N PRO A 177 6.00 8.75 11.45
CA PRO A 177 4.56 9.04 11.33
C PRO A 177 3.71 7.75 11.32
N ALA A 178 4.25 6.62 10.85
CA ALA A 178 3.55 5.34 10.90
C ALA A 178 3.39 4.84 12.35
N LYS A 179 4.44 4.99 13.17
CA LYS A 179 4.37 4.70 14.61
C LYS A 179 3.36 5.61 15.30
N TYR A 180 3.33 6.91 14.99
CA TYR A 180 2.33 7.82 15.57
C TYR A 180 0.88 7.50 15.15
N ALA A 181 0.65 7.04 13.92
CA ALA A 181 -0.68 6.61 13.47
C ALA A 181 -1.14 5.35 14.21
N VAL A 182 -0.26 4.34 14.32
CA VAL A 182 -0.57 3.07 14.99
C VAL A 182 -0.71 3.27 16.50
N THR A 183 0.20 4.03 17.11
CA THR A 183 0.12 4.34 18.55
C THR A 183 -1.10 5.22 18.83
N GLY A 184 -1.44 6.19 17.98
CA GLY A 184 -2.64 7.02 18.13
C GLY A 184 -3.95 6.24 18.01
N LEU A 185 -4.00 5.18 17.18
CA LEU A 185 -5.14 4.26 17.11
C LEU A 185 -5.23 3.38 18.35
N VAL A 186 -4.11 2.89 18.88
CA VAL A 186 -4.05 2.08 20.11
C VAL A 186 -4.42 2.91 21.35
N THR A 187 -3.88 4.13 21.49
CA THR A 187 -4.21 5.04 22.59
C THR A 187 -5.63 5.61 22.47
N GLY A 188 -6.13 5.81 21.24
CA GLY A 188 -7.51 6.22 20.96
C GLY A 188 -8.53 5.13 21.30
N SER A 189 -8.19 3.86 21.06
CA SER A 189 -8.98 2.69 21.49
C SER A 189 -9.09 2.61 23.02
N LEU A 190 -8.01 2.93 23.74
CA LEU A 190 -7.97 2.95 25.20
C LEU A 190 -8.72 4.15 25.84
N THR A 191 -8.93 5.25 25.11
CA THR A 191 -9.48 6.51 25.65
C THR A 191 -10.86 6.88 25.09
N GLY A 192 -11.39 6.14 24.12
CA GLY A 192 -12.70 6.38 23.52
C GLY A 192 -12.79 7.66 22.68
N THR A 193 -11.64 8.25 22.29
CA THR A 193 -11.58 9.45 21.45
C THR A 193 -10.98 9.14 20.09
N VAL A 194 -11.78 9.34 19.04
CA VAL A 194 -11.38 9.05 17.65
C VAL A 194 -10.64 10.26 17.09
N HIS A 195 -9.31 10.27 17.19
CA HIS A 195 -8.49 11.21 16.45
C HIS A 195 -8.21 10.65 15.05
N VAL A 196 -8.76 11.30 14.02
CA VAL A 196 -8.47 10.97 12.61
C VAL A 196 -7.04 11.41 12.32
N PRO A 197 -6.07 10.50 12.11
CA PRO A 197 -4.67 10.86 12.05
C PRO A 197 -4.34 11.36 10.64
N LEU A 198 -4.78 12.58 10.32
CA LEU A 198 -4.54 13.28 9.05
C LEU A 198 -3.06 13.65 8.87
N LEU A 199 -2.36 13.98 9.97
CA LEU A 199 -0.92 14.30 9.94
C LEU A 199 -0.06 13.17 9.38
N PRO A 200 -0.16 11.91 9.84
CA PRO A 200 0.63 10.82 9.30
C PRO A 200 0.20 10.40 7.89
N LEU A 201 -1.06 10.64 7.49
CA LEU A 201 -1.47 10.47 6.09
C LEU A 201 -0.74 11.47 5.18
N LEU A 202 -0.65 12.74 5.58
CA LEU A 202 0.11 13.76 4.85
C LEU A 202 1.62 13.42 4.81
N GLY A 203 2.17 12.94 5.91
CA GLY A 203 3.56 12.47 5.98
C GLY A 203 3.83 11.30 5.02
N ALA A 204 2.96 10.28 5.02
CA ALA A 204 3.05 9.15 4.11
C ALA A 204 2.93 9.60 2.64
N ALA A 205 1.97 10.47 2.33
CA ALA A 205 1.79 11.03 1.00
C ALA A 205 3.03 11.80 0.52
N ALA A 206 3.62 12.62 1.39
CA ALA A 206 4.85 13.37 1.08
C ALA A 206 6.04 12.44 0.79
N VAL A 207 6.22 11.39 1.61
CA VAL A 207 7.29 10.40 1.41
C VAL A 207 7.08 9.64 0.09
N THR A 208 5.85 9.19 -0.20
CA THR A 208 5.54 8.50 -1.45
C THR A 208 5.74 9.40 -2.66
N ALA A 209 5.33 10.66 -2.58
CA ALA A 209 5.56 11.65 -3.64
C ALA A 209 7.06 11.90 -3.87
N ALA A 210 7.84 12.06 -2.80
CA ALA A 210 9.29 12.23 -2.89
C ALA A 210 9.98 11.00 -3.50
N ALA A 211 9.58 9.78 -3.09
CA ALA A 211 10.08 8.54 -3.65
C ALA A 211 9.77 8.41 -5.15
N PHE A 212 8.53 8.70 -5.55
CA PHE A 212 8.12 8.66 -6.95
C PHE A 212 8.87 9.69 -7.78
N ALA A 213 9.02 10.92 -7.27
CA ALA A 213 9.79 11.97 -7.94
C ALA A 213 11.26 11.57 -8.12
N LEU A 214 11.89 11.00 -7.08
CA LEU A 214 13.27 10.53 -7.12
C LEU A 214 13.45 9.42 -8.15
N VAL A 215 12.60 8.40 -8.14
CA VAL A 215 12.69 7.28 -9.08
C VAL A 215 12.44 7.75 -10.51
N CYS A 216 11.46 8.63 -10.74
CA CYS A 216 11.23 9.22 -12.06
C CYS A 216 12.45 10.02 -12.56
N ARG A 217 13.09 10.82 -11.69
CA ARG A 217 14.35 11.51 -12.04
C ARG A 217 15.49 10.54 -12.36
N LEU A 218 15.64 9.47 -11.59
CA LEU A 218 16.68 8.48 -11.85
C LEU A 218 16.45 7.77 -13.20
N THR A 219 15.19 7.51 -13.57
CA THR A 219 14.85 6.93 -14.88
C THR A 219 15.06 7.88 -16.06
N SER A 220 15.09 9.20 -15.84
CA SER A 220 15.42 10.17 -16.90
C SER A 220 16.92 10.35 -17.09
N VAL A 221 17.75 10.07 -16.08
CA VAL A 221 19.22 10.22 -16.15
C VAL A 221 19.91 8.94 -16.62
N ARG A 222 19.35 7.77 -16.30
CA ARG A 222 19.91 6.45 -16.65
C ARG A 222 19.21 5.78 -17.85
N GLY A 223 18.33 6.53 -18.52
CA GLY A 223 17.47 6.05 -19.60
C GLY A 223 18.14 6.10 -20.95
#